data_AF-A0A9P0KWL3-F1
#
_entry.id   AF-A0A9P0KWL3-F1
#
_cell.length_a   1.000
_cell.length_b   1.000
_cell.length_c   1.000
_cell.angle_alpha   90.00
_cell.angle_beta   90.00
_cell.angle_gamma   90.00
#
_symmetry.space_group_name_H-M   'P 1'
#
loop_
_entity.id
_entity.type
_entity.pdbx_description
1 polymer ?
#
loop_
_entity_poly.entity_id
_entity_poly.type
_entity_poly.pdbx_seq_one_letter_code
_entity_poly.pdbx_strand_id
1 'polypeptide(L)'
;MLRVLVAALFGNILVFNAAAVLLGDGDVSLLTIYKPSFVPGFIMYLGQNYVLVLVVTAVVAHDGILITCIIMAQVQFKLINNKLAKLFVKNQQYRKNDFDKSIKECVDHHNYLLEFVSYTNRTFSSTLLAYLAIVILAMCVEFYTVSKQISLEATLKALIYISAVLFQLVCFNCMPGQLLTNETEKTSEVAFYSNWEEVSSPSVMCAVKMIIHRTQKPVFISAGGILSINMGTGMATLKTIFSYYMFLRTVTEVVD
;
A
#
# COMPACT_ATOMS: atom_id res chain seq x y z
N MET A 1 15.68 2.64 -1.36
CA MET A 1 14.21 2.51 -1.23
C MET A 1 13.60 3.66 -0.45
N LEU A 2 13.96 3.87 0.83
CA LEU A 2 13.43 4.97 1.66
C LEU A 2 13.60 6.38 1.02
N ARG A 3 14.76 6.69 0.44
CA ARG A 3 14.99 7.97 -0.28
C ARG A 3 14.09 8.16 -1.50
N VAL A 4 13.78 7.08 -2.22
CA VAL A 4 12.88 7.10 -3.39
C VAL A 4 11.43 7.24 -2.92
N LEU A 5 11.07 6.61 -1.81
CA LEU A 5 9.76 6.72 -1.17
C LEU A 5 9.48 8.15 -0.69
N VAL A 6 10.46 8.75 -0.02
CA VAL A 6 10.40 10.14 0.45
C VAL A 6 10.31 11.08 -0.75
N ALA A 7 11.16 10.92 -1.77
CA ALA A 7 11.07 11.72 -2.99
C ALA A 7 9.71 11.56 -3.72
N ALA A 8 9.12 10.35 -3.72
CA ALA A 8 7.81 10.10 -4.30
C ALA A 8 6.65 10.69 -3.47
N LEU A 9 6.74 10.67 -2.14
CA LEU A 9 5.79 11.33 -1.23
C LEU A 9 5.83 12.85 -1.41
N PHE A 10 7.03 13.45 -1.40
CA PHE A 10 7.21 14.87 -1.64
C PHE A 10 6.82 15.27 -3.06
N GLY A 11 7.14 14.44 -4.06
CA GLY A 11 6.73 14.62 -5.45
C GLY A 11 5.22 14.59 -5.62
N ASN A 12 4.52 13.63 -4.99
CA ASN A 12 3.06 13.58 -5.02
C ASN A 12 2.43 14.77 -4.30
N ILE A 13 2.94 15.17 -3.13
CA ILE A 13 2.49 16.40 -2.46
C ILE A 13 2.68 17.60 -3.40
N LEU A 14 3.84 17.73 -4.04
CA LEU A 14 4.11 18.84 -4.95
C LEU A 14 3.20 18.81 -6.18
N VAL A 15 2.97 17.63 -6.77
CA VAL A 15 2.10 17.45 -7.95
C VAL A 15 0.64 17.71 -7.60
N PHE A 16 0.13 17.22 -6.46
CA PHE A 16 -1.23 17.50 -6.02
C PHE A 16 -1.43 18.97 -5.64
N ASN A 17 -0.48 19.59 -4.95
CA ASN A 17 -0.54 21.02 -4.63
C ASN A 17 -0.38 21.88 -5.89
N ALA A 18 0.53 21.54 -6.80
CA ALA A 18 0.71 22.24 -8.06
C ALA A 18 -0.50 22.05 -8.98
N ALA A 19 -1.08 20.85 -9.05
CA ALA A 19 -2.32 20.60 -9.79
C ALA A 19 -3.49 21.37 -9.20
N ALA A 20 -3.65 21.41 -7.88
CA ALA A 20 -4.68 22.22 -7.22
C ALA A 20 -4.55 23.72 -7.55
N VAL A 21 -3.32 24.23 -7.63
CA VAL A 21 -3.02 25.62 -7.98
C VAL A 21 -3.16 25.89 -9.49
N LEU A 22 -2.76 24.95 -10.36
CA LEU A 22 -2.81 25.06 -11.83
C LEU A 22 -4.19 24.75 -12.43
N LEU A 23 -5.02 23.98 -11.73
CA LEU A 23 -6.40 23.67 -12.10
C LEU A 23 -7.40 24.70 -11.59
N GLY A 24 -6.99 25.60 -10.69
CA GLY A 24 -7.78 26.75 -10.31
C GLY A 24 -7.82 27.75 -11.45
N ASP A 25 -8.88 27.73 -12.26
CA ASP A 25 -9.14 28.79 -13.22
C ASP A 25 -9.21 30.14 -12.50
N GLY A 26 -8.65 31.17 -13.13
CA GLY A 26 -8.53 32.53 -12.58
C GLY A 26 -9.86 33.20 -12.20
N ASP A 27 -10.99 32.54 -12.47
CA ASP A 27 -12.30 32.85 -11.93
C ASP A 27 -12.99 31.55 -11.46
N VAL A 28 -13.51 31.59 -10.23
CA VAL A 28 -14.40 30.60 -9.61
C VAL A 28 -13.73 29.37 -8.98
N SER A 29 -13.59 29.45 -7.65
CA SER A 29 -13.81 28.38 -6.66
C SER A 29 -13.66 26.91 -7.13
N LEU A 30 -12.70 26.19 -6.55
CA LEU A 30 -12.42 24.75 -6.79
C LEU A 30 -13.64 23.82 -6.65
N LEU A 31 -14.66 24.28 -5.91
CA LEU A 31 -15.97 23.65 -5.84
C LEU A 31 -16.99 24.66 -6.39
N THR A 32 -17.73 24.28 -7.43
CA THR A 32 -18.85 25.03 -8.01
C THR A 32 -20.05 25.03 -7.06
N ILE A 33 -19.88 25.62 -5.88
CA ILE A 33 -20.90 25.78 -4.85
C ILE A 33 -21.40 27.22 -4.87
N TYR A 34 -22.67 27.41 -4.50
CA TYR A 34 -23.29 28.71 -4.30
C TYR A 34 -22.41 29.65 -3.47
N LYS A 35 -22.10 30.82 -4.03
CA LYS A 35 -21.31 31.87 -3.37
C LYS A 35 -22.26 32.84 -2.65
N PRO A 36 -22.23 32.91 -1.31
CA PRO A 36 -23.03 33.88 -0.58
C PRO A 36 -22.59 35.31 -0.92
N SER A 37 -23.54 36.20 -1.16
CA SER A 37 -23.30 37.60 -1.52
C SER A 37 -22.54 38.42 -0.47
N PHE A 38 -22.55 37.97 0.80
CA PHE A 38 -21.90 38.65 1.92
C PHE A 38 -20.41 38.29 2.11
N VAL A 39 -19.89 37.22 1.47
CA VAL A 39 -18.49 36.80 1.63
C VAL A 39 -17.67 37.21 0.41
N PRO A 40 -16.58 37.99 0.57
CA PRO A 40 -15.65 38.27 -0.52
C PRO A 40 -15.11 36.99 -1.15
N GLY A 41 -15.13 36.91 -2.49
CA GLY A 41 -14.75 35.68 -3.22
C GLY A 41 -13.32 35.22 -2.93
N PHE A 42 -12.39 36.15 -2.72
CA PHE A 42 -11.01 35.84 -2.36
C PHE A 42 -10.91 35.09 -1.02
N ILE A 43 -11.70 35.47 -0.01
CA ILE A 43 -11.71 34.78 1.30
C ILE A 43 -12.23 33.35 1.15
N MET A 44 -13.27 33.16 0.33
CA MET A 44 -13.82 31.84 0.04
C MET A 44 -12.80 30.96 -0.71
N TYR A 45 -12.08 31.51 -1.69
CA TYR A 45 -11.02 30.82 -2.43
C TYR A 45 -9.86 30.41 -1.51
N LEU A 46 -9.39 31.31 -0.64
CA LEU A 46 -8.35 30.99 0.35
C LEU A 46 -8.81 29.88 1.30
N GLY A 47 -10.05 29.95 1.78
CA GLY A 47 -10.63 28.91 2.64
C GLY A 47 -10.69 27.56 1.96
N GLN A 48 -11.15 27.50 0.70
CA GLN A 48 -11.21 26.26 -0.09
C GLN A 48 -9.82 25.65 -0.31
N ASN A 49 -8.83 26.46 -0.71
CA ASN A 49 -7.45 26.00 -0.88
C ASN A 49 -6.86 25.47 0.43
N TYR A 50 -7.07 26.18 1.53
CA TYR A 50 -6.59 25.75 2.84
C TYR A 50 -7.16 24.39 3.25
N VAL A 51 -8.47 24.18 3.09
CA VAL A 51 -9.12 22.89 3.38
C VAL A 51 -8.58 21.79 2.47
N LEU A 52 -8.40 22.07 1.17
CA LEU A 52 -7.86 21.09 0.22
C LEU A 52 -6.44 20.65 0.61
N VAL A 53 -5.57 21.60 0.96
CA VAL A 53 -4.20 21.31 1.42
C VAL A 53 -4.22 20.45 2.67
N LEU A 54 -5.09 20.75 3.64
CA LEU A 54 -5.23 19.94 4.85
C LEU A 54 -5.68 18.51 4.55
N VAL A 55 -6.66 18.32 3.67
CA VAL A 55 -7.15 17.00 3.29
C VAL A 55 -6.07 16.19 2.57
N VAL A 56 -5.40 16.79 1.57
CA VAL A 56 -4.34 16.12 0.79
C VAL A 56 -3.19 15.72 1.70
N THR A 57 -2.74 16.61 2.60
CA THR A 57 -1.65 16.30 3.53
C THR A 57 -2.03 15.18 4.50
N ALA A 58 -3.28 15.15 4.98
CA ALA A 58 -3.76 14.06 5.83
C ALA A 58 -3.79 12.71 5.10
N VAL A 59 -4.24 12.68 3.83
CA VAL A 59 -4.25 11.46 3.00
C VAL A 59 -2.83 10.96 2.74
N VAL A 60 -1.92 11.84 2.35
CA VAL A 60 -0.52 11.47 2.11
C VAL A 60 0.16 10.99 3.40
N ALA A 61 -0.14 11.62 4.55
CA ALA A 61 0.37 11.17 5.84
C ALA A 61 -0.17 9.77 6.20
N HIS A 62 -1.46 9.52 6.00
CA HIS A 62 -2.07 8.21 6.22
C HIS A 62 -1.39 7.12 5.38
N ASP A 63 -1.23 7.36 4.07
CA ASP A 63 -0.57 6.42 3.17
C ASP A 63 0.89 6.22 3.51
N GLY A 64 1.58 7.31 3.90
CA GLY A 64 2.96 7.31 4.38
C GLY A 64 3.16 6.45 5.63
N ILE A 65 2.22 6.46 6.56
CA ILE A 65 2.26 5.60 7.75
C ILE A 65 2.06 4.14 7.36
N LEU A 66 1.02 3.84 6.57
CA LEU A 66 0.70 2.48 6.13
C LEU A 66 1.88 1.84 5.38
N ILE A 67 2.43 2.53 4.39
CA ILE A 67 3.56 2.01 3.59
C ILE A 67 4.80 1.78 4.46
N THR A 68 5.04 2.65 5.44
CA THR A 68 6.16 2.52 6.37
C THR A 68 5.98 1.29 7.24
N CYS A 69 4.79 1.04 7.78
CA CYS A 69 4.50 -0.18 8.54
C CYS A 69 4.76 -1.44 7.70
N ILE A 70 4.28 -1.49 6.45
CA ILE A 70 4.45 -2.65 5.56
C ILE A 70 5.93 -2.89 5.26
N ILE A 71 6.67 -1.84 4.88
CA ILE A 71 8.10 -1.95 4.54
C ILE A 71 8.91 -2.32 5.78
N MET A 72 8.60 -1.75 6.96
CA MET A 72 9.29 -2.11 8.20
C MET A 72 9.08 -3.60 8.53
N ALA A 73 7.84 -4.10 8.44
CA ALA A 73 7.57 -5.52 8.62
C ALA A 73 8.38 -6.38 7.63
N GLN A 74 8.35 -6.00 6.34
CA GLN A 74 9.06 -6.71 5.28
C GLN A 74 10.59 -6.76 5.53
N VAL A 75 11.18 -5.64 5.94
CA VAL A 75 12.61 -5.57 6.29
C VAL A 75 12.92 -6.45 7.50
N GLN A 76 12.07 -6.46 8.53
CA GLN A 76 12.29 -7.29 9.71
C GLN A 76 12.17 -8.79 9.41
N PHE A 77 11.21 -9.20 8.58
CA PHE A 77 11.14 -10.58 8.08
C PHE A 77 12.41 -10.96 7.32
N LYS A 78 12.91 -10.08 6.45
CA LYS A 78 14.18 -10.29 5.75
C LYS A 78 15.37 -10.42 6.69
N LEU A 79 15.42 -9.66 7.79
CA LEU A 79 16.46 -9.79 8.81
C LEU A 79 16.38 -11.13 9.54
N ILE A 80 15.18 -11.60 9.90
CA ILE A 80 14.99 -12.92 10.50
C ILE A 80 15.41 -14.02 9.52
N ASN A 81 15.01 -13.94 8.25
CA ASN A 81 15.39 -14.90 7.21
C ASN A 81 16.93 -15.00 7.09
N ASN A 82 17.61 -13.85 7.06
CA ASN A 82 19.07 -13.83 7.03
C ASN A 82 19.72 -14.35 8.32
N LYS A 83 19.12 -14.10 9.50
CA LYS A 83 19.61 -14.62 10.77
C LYS A 83 19.44 -16.15 10.82
N LEU A 84 18.26 -16.67 10.47
CA LEU A 84 17.98 -18.10 10.36
C LEU A 84 18.98 -18.78 9.43
N ALA A 85 19.13 -18.33 8.18
CA ALA A 85 20.07 -18.92 7.23
C ALA A 85 21.52 -18.99 7.77
N LYS A 86 21.98 -17.94 8.46
CA LYS A 86 23.33 -17.88 9.03
C LYS A 86 23.51 -18.75 10.28
N LEU A 87 22.46 -18.90 11.10
CA LEU A 87 22.53 -19.66 12.35
C LEU A 87 22.85 -21.13 12.09
N PHE A 88 22.22 -21.72 11.08
CA PHE A 88 22.43 -23.14 10.79
C PHE A 88 23.73 -23.43 10.03
N VAL A 89 24.19 -22.52 9.16
CA VAL A 89 25.50 -22.66 8.49
C VAL A 89 26.68 -22.59 9.48
N LYS A 90 26.55 -21.78 10.54
CA LYS A 90 27.62 -21.60 11.55
C LYS A 90 27.50 -22.52 12.76
N ASN A 91 26.59 -23.50 12.75
CA ASN A 91 26.26 -24.31 13.92
C ASN A 91 27.49 -25.00 14.55
N GLN A 92 28.52 -25.35 13.76
CA GLN A 92 29.76 -25.95 14.28
C GLN A 92 30.59 -25.04 15.21
N GLN A 93 30.36 -23.71 15.22
CA GLN A 93 31.12 -22.75 16.04
C GLN A 93 30.40 -22.30 17.32
N TYR A 94 29.10 -22.61 17.49
CA TYR A 94 28.34 -22.14 18.64
C TYR A 94 28.37 -23.11 19.81
N ARG A 95 28.48 -22.58 21.02
CA ARG A 95 28.15 -23.33 22.24
C ARG A 95 26.66 -23.65 22.22
N LYS A 96 26.26 -24.87 22.58
CA LYS A 96 24.85 -25.33 22.55
C LYS A 96 23.86 -24.33 23.16
N ASN A 97 24.20 -23.71 24.29
CA ASN A 97 23.34 -22.73 24.97
C ASN A 97 23.16 -21.43 24.17
N ASP A 98 24.18 -20.98 23.43
CA ASP A 98 24.12 -19.76 22.64
C ASP A 98 23.28 -19.95 21.36
N PHE A 99 23.32 -21.17 20.81
CA PHE A 99 22.50 -21.57 19.67
C PHE A 99 21.01 -21.65 20.04
N ASP A 100 20.67 -22.35 21.13
CA ASP A 100 19.29 -22.45 21.64
C ASP A 100 18.71 -21.05 21.95
N LYS A 101 19.51 -20.17 22.57
CA LYS A 101 19.12 -18.77 22.82
C LYS A 101 18.85 -18.01 21.53
N SER A 102 19.73 -18.14 20.54
CA SER A 102 19.59 -17.44 19.26
C SER A 102 18.35 -17.87 18.46
N ILE A 103 18.02 -19.15 18.50
CA ILE A 103 16.80 -19.69 17.89
C ILE A 103 15.56 -19.18 18.62
N LYS A 104 15.57 -19.18 19.95
CA LYS A 104 14.47 -18.61 20.74
C LYS A 104 14.21 -17.15 20.37
N GLU A 105 15.25 -16.33 20.26
CA GLU A 105 15.12 -14.94 19.81
C GLU A 105 14.52 -14.83 18.39
N CYS A 106 14.85 -15.75 17.49
CA CYS A 106 14.24 -15.79 16.14
C CYS A 106 12.74 -16.13 16.20
N VAL A 107 12.34 -17.08 17.05
CA VAL A 107 10.94 -17.45 17.25
C VAL A 107 10.15 -16.29 17.85
N ASP A 108 10.67 -15.67 18.91
CA ASP A 108 10.03 -14.55 19.60
C ASP A 108 9.86 -13.36 18.64
N HIS A 109 10.90 -13.05 17.85
CA HIS A 109 10.83 -11.99 16.86
C HIS A 109 9.84 -12.33 15.73
N HIS A 110 9.81 -13.57 15.23
CA HIS A 110 8.85 -13.99 14.22
C HIS A 110 7.40 -13.85 14.72
N ASN A 111 7.12 -14.28 15.95
CA ASN A 111 5.81 -14.14 16.57
C ASN A 111 5.40 -12.67 16.72
N TYR A 112 6.32 -11.82 17.16
CA TYR A 112 6.10 -10.37 17.23
C TYR A 112 5.74 -9.78 15.86
N LEU A 113 6.44 -10.16 14.78
CA LEU A 113 6.14 -9.66 13.44
C LEU A 113 4.78 -10.13 12.92
N LEU A 114 4.39 -11.38 13.21
CA LEU A 114 3.05 -11.87 12.87
C LEU A 114 1.96 -11.05 13.58
N GLU A 115 2.19 -10.71 14.85
CA GLU A 115 1.28 -9.87 15.62
C GLU A 115 1.25 -8.45 15.05
N PHE A 116 2.41 -7.87 14.74
CA PHE A 116 2.54 -6.54 14.13
C PHE A 116 1.77 -6.43 12.81
N VAL A 117 1.90 -7.42 11.91
CA VAL A 117 1.12 -7.45 10.66
C VAL A 117 -0.37 -7.61 10.96
N SER A 118 -0.74 -8.41 11.96
CA SER A 118 -2.15 -8.56 12.37
C SER A 118 -2.73 -7.23 12.90
N TYR A 119 -1.98 -6.47 13.71
CA TYR A 119 -2.40 -5.13 14.14
C TYR A 119 -2.51 -4.17 12.97
N THR A 120 -1.52 -4.16 12.07
CA THR A 120 -1.56 -3.33 10.86
C THR A 120 -2.83 -3.61 10.05
N ASN A 121 -3.17 -4.89 9.86
CA ASN A 121 -4.41 -5.28 9.20
C ASN A 121 -5.65 -4.79 9.95
N ARG A 122 -5.72 -4.97 11.27
CA ARG A 122 -6.88 -4.51 12.05
C ARG A 122 -7.09 -2.99 11.96
N THR A 123 -6.00 -2.22 11.98
CA THR A 123 -6.04 -0.76 11.93
C THR A 123 -6.42 -0.24 10.56
N PHE A 124 -5.85 -0.79 9.48
CA PHE A 124 -5.98 -0.22 8.13
C PHE A 124 -6.97 -0.96 7.22
N SER A 125 -7.50 -2.12 7.63
CA SER A 125 -8.36 -2.96 6.78
C SER A 125 -9.58 -2.23 6.23
N SER A 126 -10.32 -1.51 7.08
CA SER A 126 -11.51 -0.76 6.65
C SER A 126 -11.14 0.42 5.75
N THR A 127 -10.06 1.14 6.09
CA THR A 127 -9.61 2.29 5.30
C THR A 127 -9.11 1.88 3.92
N LEU A 128 -8.38 0.76 3.83
CA LEU A 128 -7.94 0.19 2.56
C LEU A 128 -9.09 -0.26 1.68
N LEU A 129 -10.15 -0.84 2.26
CA LEU A 129 -11.34 -1.20 1.50
C LEU A 129 -12.04 0.04 0.94
N ALA A 130 -12.23 1.07 1.77
CA ALA A 130 -12.81 2.34 1.34
C ALA A 130 -11.96 3.01 0.25
N TYR A 131 -10.63 2.99 0.40
CA TYR A 131 -9.69 3.49 -0.60
C TYR A 131 -9.89 2.79 -1.95
N LEU A 132 -9.94 1.46 -1.99
CA LEU A 132 -10.16 0.72 -3.24
C LEU A 132 -11.50 1.10 -3.91
N ALA A 133 -12.58 1.24 -3.13
CA ALA A 133 -13.87 1.65 -3.66
C ALA A 133 -13.83 3.07 -4.24
N ILE A 134 -13.21 4.02 -3.53
CA ILE A 134 -13.04 5.41 -3.99
C ILE A 134 -12.21 5.46 -5.27
N VAL A 135 -11.10 4.71 -5.33
CA VAL A 135 -10.26 4.64 -6.53
C VAL A 135 -11.04 4.09 -7.72
N ILE A 136 -11.86 3.05 -7.51
CA ILE A 136 -12.69 2.51 -8.59
C ILE A 136 -13.66 3.57 -9.11
N LEU A 137 -14.44 4.19 -8.22
CA LEU A 137 -15.45 5.19 -8.60
C LEU A 137 -14.83 6.43 -9.25
N ALA A 138 -13.79 7.00 -8.64
CA ALA A 138 -13.12 8.19 -9.14
C ALA A 138 -12.52 7.96 -10.54
N MET A 139 -11.81 6.84 -10.72
CA MET A 139 -11.20 6.52 -12.01
C MET A 139 -12.25 6.24 -13.09
N CYS A 140 -13.38 5.59 -12.75
CA CYS A 140 -14.48 5.41 -13.69
C CYS A 140 -15.03 6.73 -14.22
N VAL A 141 -15.26 7.71 -13.32
CA VAL A 141 -15.77 9.04 -13.67
C VAL A 141 -14.75 9.81 -14.51
N GLU A 142 -13.46 9.73 -14.17
CA GLU A 142 -12.40 10.38 -14.93
C GLU A 142 -12.25 9.80 -16.34
N PHE A 143 -12.23 8.47 -16.49
CA PHE A 143 -12.21 7.85 -17.82
C PHE A 143 -13.42 8.24 -18.67
N TYR A 144 -14.61 8.32 -18.07
CA TYR A 144 -15.81 8.80 -18.76
C TYR A 144 -15.69 10.26 -19.19
N THR A 145 -15.18 11.13 -18.30
CA THR A 145 -15.00 12.56 -18.58
C THR A 145 -14.00 12.78 -19.71
N VAL A 146 -12.88 12.05 -19.70
CA VAL A 146 -11.88 12.07 -20.78
C VAL A 146 -12.47 11.61 -22.11
N SER A 147 -13.36 10.61 -22.10
CA SER A 147 -13.99 10.11 -23.33
C SER A 147 -14.87 11.15 -24.04
N LYS A 148 -15.35 12.17 -23.31
CA LYS A 148 -16.18 13.26 -23.83
C LYS A 148 -15.41 14.55 -24.12
N GLN A 149 -14.17 14.68 -23.67
CA GLN A 149 -13.39 15.91 -23.81
C GLN A 149 -12.74 16.04 -25.20
N ILE A 150 -12.83 17.25 -25.76
CA ILE A 150 -12.22 17.62 -27.05
C ILE A 150 -10.95 18.45 -26.86
N SER A 151 -10.83 19.17 -25.74
CA SER A 151 -9.70 20.05 -25.46
C SER A 151 -8.46 19.28 -25.00
N LEU A 152 -7.33 19.48 -25.68
CA LEU A 152 -6.04 18.88 -25.34
C LEU A 152 -5.63 19.13 -23.88
N GLU A 153 -5.84 20.35 -23.38
CA GLU A 153 -5.45 20.75 -22.03
C GLU A 153 -6.16 19.91 -20.95
N ALA A 154 -7.49 19.75 -21.07
CA ALA A 154 -8.27 18.98 -20.11
C ALA A 154 -7.91 17.48 -20.16
N THR A 155 -7.66 16.94 -21.36
CA THR A 155 -7.17 15.57 -21.52
C THR A 155 -5.81 15.36 -20.87
N LEU A 156 -4.86 16.29 -21.01
CA LEU A 156 -3.55 16.21 -20.36
C LEU A 156 -3.67 16.26 -18.84
N LYS A 157 -4.51 17.15 -18.30
CA LYS A 157 -4.79 17.25 -16.86
C LYS A 157 -5.35 15.93 -16.31
N ALA A 158 -6.31 15.32 -17.00
CA ALA A 158 -6.89 14.05 -16.61
C ALA A 158 -5.89 12.88 -16.70
N LEU A 159 -5.05 12.82 -17.74
CA LEU A 159 -4.00 11.81 -17.86
C LEU A 159 -2.97 11.90 -16.72
N ILE A 160 -2.62 13.11 -16.29
CA ILE A 160 -1.74 13.32 -15.13
C ILE A 160 -2.42 12.78 -13.87
N TYR A 161 -3.70 13.10 -13.65
CA TYR A 161 -4.45 12.59 -12.51
C TYR A 161 -4.54 11.05 -12.50
N ILE A 162 -4.95 10.45 -13.61
CA ILE A 162 -5.03 8.99 -13.80
C ILE A 162 -3.68 8.35 -13.50
N SER A 163 -2.59 8.87 -14.06
CA SER A 163 -1.25 8.32 -13.84
C SER A 163 -0.80 8.44 -12.38
N ALA A 164 -1.12 9.53 -11.69
CA ALA A 164 -0.84 9.71 -10.26
C ALA A 164 -1.60 8.69 -9.39
N VAL A 165 -2.90 8.50 -9.63
CA VAL A 165 -3.72 7.53 -8.87
C VAL A 165 -3.26 6.10 -9.12
N LEU A 166 -2.93 5.75 -10.37
CA LEU A 166 -2.37 4.44 -10.71
C LEU A 166 -1.03 4.19 -10.03
N PHE A 167 -0.16 5.20 -10.03
CA PHE A 167 1.12 5.13 -9.35
C PHE A 167 0.95 4.92 -7.84
N GLN A 168 0.00 5.61 -7.20
CA GLN A 168 -0.32 5.41 -5.79
C GLN A 168 -0.86 4.00 -5.52
N LEU A 169 -1.80 3.50 -6.33
CA LEU A 169 -2.35 2.15 -6.18
C LEU A 169 -1.24 1.08 -6.29
N VAL A 170 -0.40 1.18 -7.32
CA VAL A 170 0.62 0.16 -7.60
C VAL A 170 1.81 0.29 -6.67
N CYS A 171 2.45 1.46 -6.60
CA CYS A 171 3.72 1.65 -5.92
C CYS A 171 3.57 1.80 -4.40
N PHE A 172 2.45 2.32 -3.91
CA PHE A 172 2.28 2.57 -2.47
C PHE A 172 1.51 1.45 -1.76
N ASN A 173 0.61 0.76 -2.46
CA ASN A 173 -0.23 -0.28 -1.87
C ASN A 173 0.16 -1.68 -2.35
N CYS A 174 -0.04 -1.97 -3.64
CA CYS A 174 0.12 -3.33 -4.17
C CYS A 174 1.56 -3.86 -4.11
N MET A 175 2.55 -3.04 -4.48
CA MET A 175 3.96 -3.47 -4.49
C MET A 175 4.51 -3.75 -3.09
N PRO A 176 4.36 -2.88 -2.09
CA PRO A 176 4.79 -3.18 -0.73
C PRO A 176 4.08 -4.41 -0.13
N GLY A 177 2.77 -4.54 -0.36
CA GLY A 177 1.99 -5.70 0.08
C GLY A 177 2.50 -7.02 -0.54
N GLN A 178 2.81 -7.02 -1.83
CA GLN A 178 3.42 -8.16 -2.51
C GLN A 178 4.81 -8.49 -1.96
N LEU A 179 5.66 -7.47 -1.77
CA LEU A 179 7.02 -7.68 -1.24
C LEU A 179 7.00 -8.26 0.18
N LEU A 180 6.08 -7.81 1.03
CA LEU A 180 5.89 -8.38 2.36
C LEU A 180 5.49 -9.86 2.25
N THR A 181 4.48 -10.16 1.43
CA THR A 181 3.99 -11.53 1.23
C THR A 181 5.12 -12.45 0.76
N ASN A 182 5.87 -12.05 -0.27
CA ASN A 182 7.00 -12.81 -0.79
C ASN A 182 8.08 -13.08 0.27
N GLU A 183 8.45 -12.08 1.08
CA GLU A 183 9.47 -12.27 2.12
C GLU A 183 8.99 -13.17 3.26
N THR A 184 7.68 -13.17 3.57
CA THR A 184 7.11 -14.08 4.57
C THR A 184 7.02 -15.52 4.08
N GLU A 185 6.71 -15.73 2.80
CA GLU A 185 6.74 -17.07 2.17
C GLU A 185 8.17 -17.62 2.15
N LYS A 186 9.15 -16.77 1.83
CA LYS A 186 10.57 -17.11 1.89
C LYS A 186 11.05 -17.54 3.28
N THR A 187 10.42 -17.07 4.36
CA THR A 187 10.72 -17.56 5.72
C THR A 187 10.53 -19.07 5.83
N SER A 188 9.48 -19.60 5.20
CA SER A 188 9.21 -21.05 5.17
C SER A 188 10.33 -21.81 4.47
N GLU A 189 10.74 -21.32 3.29
CA GLU A 189 11.79 -21.94 2.49
C GLU A 189 13.13 -21.94 3.23
N VAL A 190 13.52 -20.79 3.77
CA VAL A 190 14.79 -20.64 4.50
C VAL A 190 14.82 -21.52 5.74
N ALA A 191 13.71 -21.60 6.49
CA ALA A 191 13.62 -22.49 7.64
C ALA A 191 13.70 -23.97 7.22
N PHE A 192 13.03 -24.35 6.12
CA PHE A 192 13.03 -25.73 5.63
C PHE A 192 14.40 -26.19 5.14
N TYR A 193 15.10 -25.38 4.35
CA TYR A 193 16.43 -25.68 3.78
C TYR A 193 17.60 -25.38 4.70
N SER A 194 17.35 -25.21 6.00
CA SER A 194 18.39 -24.83 6.96
C SER A 194 19.18 -26.01 7.54
N ASN A 195 19.04 -27.24 7.03
CA ASN A 195 19.62 -28.46 7.60
C ASN A 195 19.33 -28.60 9.12
N TRP A 196 18.16 -28.14 9.56
CA TRP A 196 17.76 -28.16 10.96
C TRP A 196 17.63 -29.58 11.52
N GLU A 197 17.51 -30.58 10.63
CA GLU A 197 17.52 -32.01 10.92
C GLU A 197 18.86 -32.53 11.42
N GLU A 198 19.98 -31.87 11.09
CA GLU A 198 21.32 -32.26 11.55
C GLU A 198 21.60 -31.78 12.99
N VAL A 199 20.72 -30.95 13.56
CA VAL A 199 20.88 -30.39 14.90
C VAL A 199 20.43 -31.38 15.96
N SER A 200 21.32 -31.73 16.89
CA SER A 200 21.05 -32.67 18.00
C SER A 200 20.19 -32.09 19.13
N SER A 201 19.68 -30.85 19.02
CA SER A 201 18.92 -30.16 20.07
C SER A 201 17.41 -30.28 19.82
N PRO A 202 16.65 -31.06 20.64
CA PRO A 202 15.21 -31.25 20.42
C PRO A 202 14.40 -29.95 20.51
N SER A 203 14.83 -29.00 21.36
CA SER A 203 14.21 -27.69 21.51
C SER A 203 14.26 -26.89 20.21
N VAL A 204 15.41 -26.89 19.53
CA VAL A 204 15.60 -26.19 18.25
C VAL A 204 14.81 -26.86 17.13
N MET A 205 14.84 -28.19 17.05
CA MET A 205 14.04 -28.91 16.05
C MET A 205 12.54 -28.59 16.21
N CYS A 206 12.05 -28.54 17.45
CA CYS A 206 10.66 -28.18 17.74
C CYS A 206 10.35 -26.74 17.30
N ALA A 207 11.23 -25.79 17.64
CA ALA A 207 11.09 -24.39 17.26
C ALA A 207 11.04 -24.17 15.75
N VAL A 208 11.95 -24.80 14.99
CA VAL A 208 11.98 -24.70 13.52
C VAL A 208 10.73 -25.32 12.90
N LYS A 209 10.30 -26.49 13.38
CA LYS A 209 9.03 -27.10 12.93
C LYS A 209 7.83 -26.19 13.19
N MET A 210 7.79 -25.51 14.33
CA MET A 210 6.73 -24.54 14.63
C MET A 210 6.75 -23.34 13.67
N ILE A 211 7.94 -22.81 13.34
CA ILE A 211 8.08 -21.76 12.33
C ILE A 211 7.55 -22.25 10.98
N ILE A 212 8.03 -23.39 10.47
CA ILE A 212 7.61 -23.98 9.19
C ILE A 212 6.10 -24.25 9.17
N HIS A 213 5.54 -24.75 10.27
CA HIS A 213 4.10 -24.98 10.38
C HIS A 213 3.32 -23.67 10.35
N ARG A 214 3.78 -22.64 11.06
CA ARG A 214 3.10 -21.35 11.12
C ARG A 214 3.16 -20.59 9.79
N THR A 215 4.24 -20.72 9.02
CA THR A 215 4.41 -20.09 7.71
C THR A 215 3.48 -20.68 6.64
N GLN A 216 2.88 -21.86 6.86
CA GLN A 216 1.85 -22.41 5.96
C GLN A 216 0.59 -21.54 5.89
N LYS A 217 0.34 -20.72 6.92
CA LYS A 217 -0.71 -19.70 6.87
C LYS A 217 -0.12 -18.40 6.32
N PRO A 218 -0.51 -17.99 5.10
CA PRO A 218 0.10 -16.85 4.41
C PRO A 218 -0.10 -15.55 5.20
N VAL A 219 0.88 -14.66 5.09
CA VAL A 219 0.88 -13.35 5.74
C VAL A 219 0.80 -12.30 4.66
N PHE A 220 -0.28 -11.53 4.67
CA PHE A 220 -0.53 -10.48 3.68
C PHE A 220 -1.28 -9.33 4.32
N ILE A 221 -1.25 -8.17 3.65
CA ILE A 221 -2.06 -7.02 4.05
C ILE A 221 -3.47 -7.20 3.50
N SER A 222 -4.49 -7.05 4.34
CA SER A 222 -5.89 -7.28 3.95
C SER A 222 -6.70 -5.99 3.95
N ALA A 223 -7.50 -5.80 2.91
CA ALA A 223 -8.57 -4.81 2.82
C ALA A 223 -9.92 -5.46 3.11
N GLY A 224 -10.62 -4.94 4.11
CA GLY A 224 -11.94 -5.42 4.53
C GLY A 224 -11.98 -6.85 5.10
N GLY A 225 -10.83 -7.50 5.30
CA GLY A 225 -10.75 -8.92 5.67
C GLY A 225 -11.05 -9.90 4.52
N ILE A 226 -11.30 -9.38 3.30
CA ILE A 226 -11.77 -10.17 2.15
C ILE A 226 -10.72 -10.15 1.03
N LEU A 227 -10.09 -8.99 0.80
CA LEU A 227 -9.13 -8.79 -0.28
C LEU A 227 -7.71 -8.75 0.26
N SER A 228 -6.78 -9.47 -0.37
CA SER A 228 -5.34 -9.36 -0.11
C SER A 228 -4.74 -8.26 -0.98
N ILE A 229 -4.10 -7.25 -0.38
CA ILE A 229 -3.39 -6.20 -1.12
C ILE A 229 -2.11 -6.78 -1.73
N ASN A 230 -2.16 -7.02 -3.03
CA ASN A 230 -1.07 -7.55 -3.84
C ASN A 230 -1.23 -7.08 -5.30
N MET A 231 -0.32 -7.48 -6.18
CA MET A 231 -0.38 -7.08 -7.60
C MET A 231 -1.62 -7.64 -8.31
N GLY A 232 -2.09 -8.82 -7.91
CA GLY A 232 -3.31 -9.41 -8.44
C GLY A 232 -4.54 -8.55 -8.17
N THR A 233 -4.70 -8.06 -6.94
CA THR A 233 -5.79 -7.14 -6.55
C THR A 233 -5.69 -5.81 -7.27
N GLY A 234 -4.48 -5.27 -7.48
CA GLY A 234 -4.29 -4.06 -8.29
C GLY A 234 -4.80 -4.26 -9.72
N MET A 235 -4.46 -5.38 -10.35
CA MET A 235 -4.94 -5.72 -11.70
C MET A 235 -6.45 -5.98 -11.74
N ALA A 236 -7.01 -6.63 -10.72
CA ALA A 236 -8.46 -6.82 -10.59
C ALA A 236 -9.19 -5.48 -10.43
N THR A 237 -8.63 -4.54 -9.67
CA THR A 237 -9.15 -3.19 -9.49
C THR A 237 -9.19 -2.45 -10.83
N LEU A 238 -8.12 -2.52 -11.61
CA LEU A 238 -8.07 -1.90 -12.94
C LEU A 238 -9.08 -2.50 -13.91
N LYS A 239 -9.20 -3.83 -13.96
CA LYS A 239 -10.22 -4.51 -14.77
C LYS A 239 -11.61 -4.03 -14.40
N THR A 240 -11.89 -3.92 -13.10
CA THR A 240 -13.17 -3.42 -12.59
C THR A 240 -13.44 -2.00 -13.08
N ILE A 241 -12.47 -1.08 -12.94
CA ILE A 241 -12.57 0.29 -13.45
C ILE A 241 -12.94 0.31 -14.94
N PHE A 242 -12.20 -0.42 -15.78
CA PHE A 242 -12.46 -0.45 -17.22
C PHE A 242 -13.83 -1.06 -17.55
N SER A 243 -14.25 -2.12 -16.86
CA SER A 243 -15.57 -2.73 -17.06
C SER A 243 -16.70 -1.76 -16.75
N TYR A 244 -16.62 -1.04 -15.62
CA TYR A 244 -17.63 -0.04 -15.24
C TYR A 244 -17.61 1.17 -16.19
N TYR A 245 -16.44 1.64 -16.60
CA TYR A 245 -16.31 2.68 -17.63
C TYR A 245 -16.98 2.27 -18.95
N MET A 246 -16.69 1.08 -19.46
CA MET A 246 -17.28 0.57 -20.70
C MET A 246 -18.81 0.45 -20.57
N PHE A 247 -19.30 -0.05 -19.44
CA PHE A 247 -20.73 -0.11 -19.16
C PHE A 247 -21.39 1.27 -19.20
N LEU A 248 -20.82 2.27 -18.50
CA LEU A 248 -21.34 3.64 -18.50
C LEU A 248 -21.35 4.25 -19.90
N ARG A 249 -20.31 4.00 -20.68
CA ARG A 249 -20.21 4.46 -22.06
C ARG A 249 -21.31 3.86 -22.93
N THR A 250 -21.49 2.54 -22.90
CA THR A 250 -22.53 1.85 -23.69
C THR A 250 -23.93 2.29 -23.29
N VAL A 251 -24.22 2.45 -22.01
CA VAL A 251 -25.55 2.92 -21.56
C VAL A 251 -25.81 4.36 -22.01
N THR A 252 -24.80 5.22 -22.02
CA THR A 252 -24.96 6.59 -22.52
C THR A 252 -25.18 6.61 -24.03
N GLU A 253 -24.41 5.83 -24.81
CA GLU A 253 -24.56 5.74 -26.28
C GLU A 253 -25.91 5.18 -26.74
N VAL A 254 -26.63 4.43 -25.89
CA VAL A 254 -27.98 3.90 -26.19
C VAL A 254 -29.09 4.90 -25.87
N VAL A 255 -28.83 5.90 -25.03
CA VAL A 255 -29.81 6.90 -24.59
C VAL A 255 -29.80 8.16 -25.47
N ASP A 256 -28.68 8.43 -26.15
CA ASP A 256 -28.52 9.49 -27.16
C ASP A 256 -28.93 9.01 -28.57
#